data_AF-A0A4P6DXJ1-F1
#
_entry.id   AF-A0A4P6DXJ1-F1
#
_cell.length_a   1.000
_cell.length_b   1.000
_cell.length_c   1.000
_cell.angle_alpha   90.00
_cell.angle_beta   90.00
_cell.angle_gamma   90.00
#
_symmetry.space_group_name_H-M   'P 1'
#
loop_
_entity.id
_entity.type
_entity.pdbx_description
1 polymer ?
#
loop_
_entity_poly.entity_id
_entity_poly.type
_entity_poly.pdbx_seq_one_letter_code
_entity_poly.pdbx_strand_id
1 'polypeptide(L)'
;MSIAGKEAREEYWNEIGLQAVMLRTAYVTGRTTEPCEEQIEAVAKYLADTSDGWNTLTEADREPFRETAAEILQVARKAVM
;
A
#
# COMPACT_ATOMS: atom_id res chain seq x y z
N MET A 1 5.43 -44.94 5.24
CA MET A 1 4.58 -43.81 5.67
C MET A 1 3.13 -44.29 5.61
N SER A 2 2.38 -44.19 6.70
CA SER A 2 0.97 -44.61 6.73
C SER A 2 0.12 -43.71 5.85
N ILE A 3 -1.10 -44.16 5.52
CA ILE A 3 -2.09 -43.36 4.78
C ILE A 3 -2.36 -42.04 5.51
N ALA A 4 -2.62 -42.10 6.82
CA ALA A 4 -2.78 -40.92 7.67
C ALA A 4 -1.56 -39.97 7.65
N GLY A 5 -0.34 -40.52 7.55
CA GLY A 5 0.87 -39.71 7.45
C GLY A 5 1.06 -39.02 6.08
N LYS A 6 0.44 -39.53 5.02
CA LYS A 6 0.42 -38.87 3.70
C LYS A 6 -0.65 -37.76 3.66
N GLU A 7 -1.84 -38.02 4.20
CA GLU A 7 -2.94 -37.06 4.26
C GLU A 7 -2.57 -35.83 5.10
N ALA A 8 -1.99 -36.02 6.30
CA ALA A 8 -1.53 -34.91 7.14
C ALA A 8 -0.43 -34.06 6.47
N ARG A 9 0.41 -34.68 5.62
CA ARG A 9 1.44 -33.96 4.86
C ARG A 9 0.80 -33.13 3.75
N GLU A 10 -0.17 -33.66 3.02
CA GLU A 10 -0.87 -32.94 1.96
C GLU A 10 -1.66 -31.75 2.52
N GLU A 11 -2.34 -31.91 3.65
CA GLU A 11 -3.05 -30.83 4.34
C GLU A 11 -2.11 -29.67 4.72
N TYR A 12 -0.94 -29.98 5.31
CA TYR A 12 0.08 -28.98 5.64
C TYR A 12 0.59 -28.20 4.43
N TRP A 13 0.86 -28.87 3.31
CA TRP A 13 1.30 -28.18 2.08
C TRP A 13 0.19 -27.34 1.45
N ASN A 14 -1.07 -27.78 1.56
CA ASN A 14 -2.23 -26.99 1.10
C ASN A 14 -2.41 -25.73 1.95
N GLU A 15 -2.27 -25.82 3.27
CA GLU A 15 -2.33 -24.65 4.17
C GLU A 15 -1.22 -23.64 3.87
N ILE A 16 0.02 -24.10 3.70
CA ILE A 16 1.14 -23.23 3.29
C ILE A 16 0.86 -22.59 1.94
N GLY A 17 0.36 -23.37 0.97
CA GLY A 17 -0.02 -22.87 -0.34
C GLY A 17 -1.08 -21.78 -0.25
N LEU A 18 -2.10 -21.97 0.58
CA LEU A 18 -3.15 -20.98 0.81
C LEU A 18 -2.60 -19.71 1.47
N GLN A 19 -1.76 -19.84 2.50
CA GLN A 19 -1.10 -18.70 3.15
C GLN A 19 -0.25 -17.89 2.16
N ALA A 20 0.50 -18.57 1.28
CA ALA A 20 1.31 -17.91 0.25
C ALA A 20 0.43 -17.14 -0.75
N VAL A 21 -0.70 -17.70 -1.17
CA VAL A 21 -1.66 -17.02 -2.05
C VAL A 21 -2.28 -15.81 -1.35
N MET A 22 -2.68 -15.94 -0.08
CA MET A 22 -3.24 -14.83 0.70
C MET A 22 -2.22 -13.70 0.87
N LEU A 23 -0.97 -14.02 1.19
CA LEU A 23 0.10 -13.03 1.34
C LEU A 23 0.38 -12.32 0.02
N ARG A 24 0.48 -13.06 -1.09
CA ARG A 24 0.65 -12.47 -2.43
C ARG A 24 -0.53 -11.57 -2.78
N THR A 25 -1.75 -11.99 -2.46
CA THR A 25 -2.97 -11.19 -2.71
C THR A 25 -2.93 -9.91 -1.91
N ALA A 26 -2.66 -9.97 -0.60
CA ALA A 26 -2.54 -8.78 0.25
C ALA A 26 -1.45 -7.84 -0.25
N TYR A 27 -0.29 -8.38 -0.64
CA TYR A 27 0.82 -7.60 -1.19
C TYR A 27 0.46 -6.91 -2.51
N VAL A 28 -0.16 -7.62 -3.45
CA VAL A 28 -0.61 -7.03 -4.73
C VAL A 28 -1.66 -5.96 -4.46
N THR A 29 -2.71 -6.30 -3.71
CA THR A 29 -3.80 -5.37 -3.36
C THR A 29 -3.27 -4.09 -2.73
N GLY A 30 -2.40 -4.19 -1.71
CA GLY A 30 -1.84 -3.02 -1.04
C GLY A 30 -1.05 -2.08 -1.97
N ARG A 31 -0.51 -2.60 -3.08
CA ARG A 31 0.21 -1.82 -4.08
C ARG A 31 -0.60 -1.46 -5.32
N THR A 32 -1.86 -1.89 -5.42
CA THR A 32 -2.74 -1.56 -6.56
C THR A 32 -3.98 -0.77 -6.13
N THR A 33 -4.31 -0.78 -4.84
CA THR A 33 -5.35 0.08 -4.28
C THR A 33 -5.01 1.56 -4.47
N GLU A 34 -6.02 2.40 -4.63
CA GLU A 34 -5.83 3.85 -4.65
C GLU A 34 -5.24 4.35 -3.32
N PRO A 35 -4.38 5.38 -3.36
CA PRO A 35 -3.88 5.96 -2.13
C PRO A 35 -5.02 6.52 -1.28
N CYS A 36 -4.98 6.31 0.04
CA CYS A 36 -5.94 6.92 0.94
C CYS A 36 -5.59 8.37 1.25
N GLU A 37 -6.54 9.12 1.80
CA GLU A 37 -6.38 10.54 2.11
C GLU A 37 -5.19 10.79 3.06
N GLU A 38 -4.97 9.92 4.04
CA GLU A 38 -3.86 10.05 4.99
C GLU A 38 -2.49 9.89 4.32
N GLN A 39 -2.38 9.02 3.31
CA GLN A 39 -1.16 8.85 2.53
C GLN A 39 -0.89 10.08 1.67
N ILE A 40 -1.92 10.60 1.01
CA ILE A 40 -1.84 11.82 0.20
C ILE A 40 -1.40 12.99 1.08
N GLU A 41 -2.04 13.16 2.24
CA GLU A 41 -1.75 14.25 3.18
C GLU A 41 -0.32 14.15 3.76
N ALA A 42 0.17 12.94 4.05
CA ALA A 42 1.54 12.75 4.54
C ALA A 42 2.59 13.15 3.49
N VAL A 43 2.37 12.77 2.23
CA VAL A 43 3.26 13.16 1.13
C VAL A 43 3.16 14.65 0.84
N ALA A 44 1.94 15.22 0.83
CA ALA A 44 1.73 16.64 0.61
C ALA A 44 2.46 17.49 1.67
N LYS A 45 2.37 17.10 2.95
CA LYS A 45 3.13 17.73 4.05
C LYS A 45 4.64 17.69 3.83
N TYR A 46 5.14 16.56 3.34
CA TYR A 46 6.57 16.42 3.03
C TYR A 46 6.99 17.30 1.85
N LEU A 47 6.19 17.33 0.76
CA LEU A 47 6.47 18.13 -0.43
C LEU A 47 6.44 19.63 -0.17
N ALA A 48 5.57 20.08 0.72
CA ALA A 48 5.43 21.49 1.04
C ALA A 48 6.71 22.07 1.64
N ASP A 49 7.48 21.26 2.41
CA ASP A 49 8.75 21.61 3.04
C ASP A 49 8.84 23.08 3.49
N THR A 50 7.80 23.55 4.19
CA THR A 50 7.69 24.96 4.57
C THR A 50 8.39 25.18 5.91
N SER A 51 9.21 26.24 6.00
CA SER A 51 9.87 26.64 7.25
C SER A 51 8.87 26.91 8.38
N ASP A 52 7.70 27.42 8.00
CA ASP A 52 6.66 27.86 8.94
C ASP A 52 5.66 26.72 9.25
N GLY A 53 5.81 25.57 8.60
CA GLY A 53 5.02 24.36 8.80
C GLY A 53 3.68 24.35 8.04
N TRP A 54 3.27 23.16 7.62
CA TRP A 54 2.05 22.88 6.83
C TRP A 54 0.77 23.57 7.32
N ASN A 55 0.62 23.70 8.64
CA ASN A 55 -0.61 24.23 9.24
C ASN A 55 -0.75 25.76 9.07
N THR A 56 0.29 26.46 8.63
CA THR A 56 0.23 27.90 8.36
C THR A 56 -0.27 28.23 6.95
N LEU A 57 -0.22 27.26 6.03
CA LEU A 57 -0.78 27.38 4.70
C LEU A 57 -2.31 27.46 4.75
N THR A 58 -2.90 28.25 3.85
CA THR A 58 -4.36 28.20 3.64
C THR A 58 -4.75 26.90 2.96
N GLU A 59 -6.03 26.53 3.01
CA GLU A 59 -6.49 25.32 2.34
C GLU A 59 -6.28 25.36 0.83
N ALA A 60 -6.44 26.55 0.21
CA ALA A 60 -6.17 26.75 -1.21
C ALA A 60 -4.68 26.55 -1.55
N ASP A 61 -3.78 26.88 -0.64
CA ASP A 61 -2.33 26.69 -0.83
C ASP A 61 -1.89 25.25 -0.59
N ARG A 62 -2.66 24.48 0.21
CA ARG A 62 -2.39 23.05 0.47
C ARG A 62 -2.82 22.16 -0.69
N GLU A 63 -3.89 22.53 -1.39
CA GLU A 63 -4.50 21.69 -2.41
C GLU A 63 -3.53 21.29 -3.55
N PRO A 64 -2.70 22.20 -4.11
CA PRO A 64 -1.73 21.83 -5.13
C PRO A 64 -0.72 20.77 -4.67
N PHE A 65 -0.34 20.77 -3.39
CA PHE A 65 0.54 19.74 -2.84
C PHE A 65 -0.17 18.39 -2.71
N ARG A 66 -1.46 18.37 -2.39
CA ARG A 66 -2.26 17.14 -2.36
C ARG A 66 -2.47 16.57 -3.75
N GLU A 67 -2.77 17.40 -4.74
CA GLU A 67 -2.87 17.00 -6.14
C GLU A 67 -1.54 16.37 -6.61
N THR A 68 -0.42 17.05 -6.36
CA THR A 68 0.92 16.54 -6.69
C THR A 68 1.24 15.24 -5.95
N ALA A 69 0.91 15.15 -4.66
CA ALA A 69 1.11 13.96 -3.85
C ALA A 69 0.31 12.77 -4.39
N ALA A 70 -0.95 12.99 -4.75
CA ALA A 70 -1.81 11.97 -5.35
C ALA A 70 -1.21 11.47 -6.67
N GLU A 71 -0.72 12.36 -7.55
CA GLU A 71 -0.06 11.96 -8.79
C GLU A 71 1.20 11.13 -8.56
N ILE A 72 2.07 11.54 -7.64
CA ILE A 72 3.30 10.80 -7.30
C ILE A 72 2.96 9.41 -6.79
N LEU A 73 1.98 9.30 -5.88
CA LEU A 73 1.53 8.01 -5.34
C LEU A 73 0.92 7.14 -6.44
N GLN A 74 0.17 7.71 -7.37
CA GLN A 74 -0.39 7.03 -8.53
C GLN A 74 0.69 6.51 -9.50
N VAL A 75 1.75 7.29 -9.73
CA VAL A 75 2.90 6.88 -10.55
C VAL A 75 3.67 5.76 -9.85
N ALA A 76 3.97 5.91 -8.57
CA ALA A 76 4.67 4.88 -7.78
C ALA A 76 3.89 3.55 -7.79
N ARG A 77 2.56 3.63 -7.72
CA ARG A 77 1.65 2.48 -7.85
C ARG A 77 1.77 1.77 -9.21
N LYS A 78 1.74 2.54 -10.31
CA LYS A 78 1.82 1.98 -11.67
C LYS A 78 3.21 1.42 -12.01
N ALA A 79 4.28 2.05 -11.52
CA ALA A 79 5.65 1.63 -11.79
C ALA A 79 5.97 0.23 -11.26
N VAL A 80 5.16 -0.27 -10.33
CA VAL A 80 5.35 -1.58 -9.72
C VAL A 80 4.37 -2.65 -10.21
N MET A 81 3.40 -2.29 -11.05
CA MET A 81 2.51 -3.21 -11.77
C MET A 81 3.22 -3.82 -12.97
#